data_AF-A0A654D148-F1
#
_entry.id   AF-A0A654D148-F1
#
_cell.length_a   1.000
_cell.length_b   1.000
_cell.length_c   1.000
_cell.angle_alpha   90.00
_cell.angle_beta   90.00
_cell.angle_gamma   90.00
#
_symmetry.space_group_name_H-M   'P 1'
#
loop_
_entity.id
_entity.type
_entity.pdbx_description
1 polymer ?
#
loop_
_entity_poly.entity_id
_entity_poly.type
_entity_poly.pdbx_seq_one_letter_code
_entity_poly.pdbx_strand_id
1 'polypeptide(L)'
;MTADGVTPADPQTVEIDVVILDEETLVRFDSMKHELGIFMDGVLRYLGDHPDLRIGGKQIVHSYKSRLKDREHLRSKLARKRAEGRPVAPDDLFRRVTDLAGVRIIHLFQEHFSQIDRLIRGKVVAGDWVLDERATAYTWDPEAADYFGAFDLSVVQKPTSYTSVHYLLRPRADSPLCCEVQVRTLFEEIWGEVDHQINYPVPTKSLACGEQIKVLSKLVGAGSRLLDSLHRVHQSSISEETAPR
;
A
#
# COMPACT_ATOMS: atom_id res chain seq x y z
N MET A 1 -45.00 32.29 7.65
CA MET A 1 -45.31 31.22 8.62
C MET A 1 -45.38 29.91 7.84
N THR A 2 -44.24 29.27 7.63
CA THR A 2 -44.11 27.88 7.14
C THR A 2 -42.76 27.40 7.62
N ALA A 3 -42.76 26.75 8.80
CA ALA A 3 -41.63 25.96 9.26
C ALA A 3 -41.81 24.58 8.64
N ASP A 4 -40.98 24.24 7.66
CA ASP A 4 -40.90 22.88 7.15
C ASP A 4 -40.33 21.98 8.24
N GLY A 5 -41.23 21.31 8.95
CA GLY A 5 -40.93 20.28 9.92
C GLY A 5 -40.46 19.02 9.21
N VAL A 6 -39.15 18.91 8.98
CA VAL A 6 -38.52 17.61 8.75
C VAL A 6 -38.48 16.90 10.10
N THR A 7 -39.43 16.00 10.33
CA THR A 7 -39.43 15.11 11.49
C THR A 7 -38.16 14.25 11.42
N PRO A 8 -37.30 14.22 12.46
CA PRO A 8 -36.11 13.38 12.43
C PRO A 8 -36.50 11.91 12.33
N ALA A 9 -35.82 11.16 11.46
CA ALA A 9 -36.07 9.74 11.23
C ALA A 9 -35.88 8.92 12.53
N ASP A 10 -36.70 7.87 12.68
CA ASP A 10 -36.64 6.94 13.82
C ASP A 10 -35.25 6.24 13.87
N PRO A 11 -34.54 6.29 15.01
CA PRO A 11 -33.25 5.62 15.19
C PRO A 11 -33.21 4.15 14.75
N GLN A 12 -34.29 3.39 14.96
CA GLN A 12 -34.34 1.97 14.55
C GLN A 12 -34.41 1.82 13.02
N THR A 13 -35.08 2.74 12.33
CA THR A 13 -35.17 2.72 10.87
C THR A 13 -33.83 3.05 10.25
N VAL A 14 -33.13 4.05 10.81
CA VAL A 14 -31.77 4.43 10.38
C VAL A 14 -30.80 3.26 10.56
N GLU A 15 -30.89 2.51 11.65
CA GLU A 15 -30.02 1.37 11.92
C GLU A 15 -30.26 0.18 10.96
N ILE A 16 -31.52 -0.06 10.58
CA ILE A 16 -31.88 -1.08 9.58
C ILE A 16 -31.35 -0.70 8.19
N ASP A 17 -31.58 0.54 7.74
CA ASP A 17 -31.11 1.02 6.44
C ASP A 17 -29.58 0.94 6.31
N VAL A 18 -28.90 1.21 7.41
CA VAL A 18 -27.45 1.11 7.59
C VAL A 18 -26.93 -0.30 7.34
N VAL A 19 -27.62 -1.30 7.89
CA VAL A 19 -27.23 -2.72 7.77
C VAL A 19 -27.51 -3.21 6.35
N ILE A 20 -28.65 -2.83 5.77
CA ILE A 20 -29.00 -3.19 4.39
C ILE A 20 -27.96 -2.65 3.42
N LEU A 21 -27.59 -1.37 3.53
CA LEU A 21 -26.60 -0.73 2.66
C LEU A 21 -25.23 -1.41 2.74
N ASP A 22 -24.77 -1.78 3.95
CA ASP A 22 -23.51 -2.49 4.12
C ASP A 22 -23.58 -3.89 3.50
N GLU A 23 -24.68 -4.63 3.71
CA GLU A 23 -24.84 -5.96 3.11
C GLU A 23 -24.89 -5.90 1.57
N GLU A 24 -25.58 -4.93 0.97
CA GLU A 24 -25.56 -4.68 -0.47
C GLU A 24 -24.14 -4.38 -0.98
N THR A 25 -23.39 -3.55 -0.24
CA THR A 25 -22.00 -3.22 -0.56
C THR A 25 -21.11 -4.46 -0.52
N LEU A 26 -21.32 -5.34 0.47
CA LEU A 26 -20.57 -6.59 0.60
C LEU A 26 -20.94 -7.61 -0.49
N VAL A 27 -22.22 -7.69 -0.88
CA VAL A 27 -22.66 -8.51 -2.04
C VAL A 27 -21.99 -8.01 -3.32
N ARG A 28 -21.93 -6.68 -3.51
CA ARG A 28 -21.23 -6.07 -4.64
C ARG A 28 -19.75 -6.43 -4.64
N PHE A 29 -19.09 -6.40 -3.48
CA PHE A 29 -17.72 -6.85 -3.33
C PHE A 29 -17.54 -8.32 -3.74
N ASP A 30 -18.37 -9.23 -3.21
CA ASP A 30 -18.26 -10.66 -3.50
C ASP A 30 -18.44 -10.96 -4.99
N SER A 31 -19.32 -10.23 -5.68
CA SER A 31 -19.52 -10.37 -7.14
C SER A 31 -18.27 -10.02 -7.97
N MET A 32 -17.37 -9.19 -7.44
CA MET A 32 -16.14 -8.73 -8.12
C MET A 32 -14.87 -9.39 -7.57
N LYS A 33 -14.99 -10.14 -6.46
CA LYS A 33 -13.86 -10.68 -5.73
C LYS A 33 -12.97 -11.59 -6.58
N HIS A 34 -13.57 -12.39 -7.45
CA HIS A 34 -12.83 -13.28 -8.35
C HIS A 34 -11.97 -12.48 -9.35
N GLU A 35 -12.55 -11.50 -10.03
CA GLU A 35 -11.85 -10.64 -10.99
C GLU A 35 -10.75 -9.81 -10.33
N LEU A 36 -11.01 -9.28 -9.12
CA LEU A 36 -9.99 -8.60 -8.30
C LEU A 36 -8.81 -9.53 -8.01
N GLY A 37 -9.09 -10.79 -7.67
CA GLY A 37 -8.07 -11.80 -7.43
C GLY A 37 -7.21 -12.08 -8.66
N ILE A 38 -7.83 -12.28 -9.83
CA ILE A 38 -7.11 -12.52 -11.09
C ILE A 38 -6.19 -11.35 -11.42
N PHE A 39 -6.70 -10.11 -11.35
CA PHE A 39 -5.91 -8.93 -11.66
C PHE A 39 -4.75 -8.75 -10.66
N MET A 40 -5.02 -8.94 -9.37
CA MET A 40 -4.01 -8.91 -8.30
C MET A 40 -2.90 -9.93 -8.52
N ASP A 41 -3.24 -11.18 -8.82
CA ASP A 41 -2.28 -12.25 -9.03
C ASP A 41 -1.45 -12.01 -10.30
N GLY A 42 -2.06 -11.44 -11.35
CA GLY A 42 -1.36 -10.99 -12.54
C GLY A 42 -0.32 -9.91 -12.23
N VAL A 43 -0.69 -8.88 -11.45
CA VAL A 43 0.23 -7.83 -10.98
C VAL A 43 1.35 -8.43 -10.12
N LEU A 44 1.02 -9.30 -9.16
CA LEU A 44 1.97 -9.98 -8.28
C LEU A 44 2.98 -10.79 -9.08
N ARG A 45 2.50 -11.61 -10.04
CA ARG A 45 3.35 -12.46 -10.87
C ARG A 45 4.27 -11.63 -11.75
N TYR A 46 3.73 -10.56 -12.36
CA TYR A 46 4.51 -9.69 -13.23
C TYR A 46 5.66 -9.01 -12.48
N LEU A 47 5.41 -8.48 -11.28
CA LEU A 47 6.43 -7.76 -10.52
C LEU A 47 7.34 -8.70 -9.71
N GLY A 48 6.78 -9.73 -9.07
CA GLY A 48 7.52 -10.59 -8.15
C GLY A 48 8.59 -11.45 -8.83
N ASP A 49 8.29 -11.93 -10.04
CA ASP A 49 9.15 -12.89 -10.76
C ASP A 49 9.71 -12.33 -12.07
N HIS A 50 9.63 -11.02 -12.30
CA HIS A 50 10.08 -10.43 -13.55
C HIS A 50 11.56 -10.76 -13.83
N PRO A 51 11.92 -11.26 -15.02
CA PRO A 51 13.32 -11.54 -15.38
C PRO A 51 14.24 -10.32 -15.21
N ASP A 52 13.79 -9.13 -15.57
CA ASP A 52 14.58 -7.89 -15.44
C ASP A 52 14.85 -7.46 -13.99
N LEU A 53 14.16 -8.08 -13.01
CA LEU A 53 14.45 -7.92 -11.58
C LEU A 53 15.44 -8.98 -11.08
N ARG A 54 16.16 -9.64 -11.98
CA ARG A 54 17.27 -10.54 -11.69
C ARG A 54 18.54 -9.99 -12.32
N ILE A 55 19.44 -9.44 -11.50
CA ILE A 55 20.67 -8.80 -11.95
C ILE A 55 21.87 -9.58 -11.42
N GLY A 56 22.72 -10.09 -12.30
CA GLY A 56 23.94 -10.82 -11.92
C GLY A 56 23.67 -12.03 -11.01
N GLY A 57 22.54 -12.72 -11.19
CA GLY A 57 22.12 -13.84 -10.35
C GLY A 57 21.48 -13.45 -9.01
N LYS A 58 21.40 -12.15 -8.68
CA LYS A 58 20.71 -11.64 -7.48
C LYS A 58 19.31 -11.18 -7.82
N GLN A 59 18.36 -11.45 -6.93
CA GLN A 59 16.98 -11.00 -7.06
C GLN A 59 16.81 -9.62 -6.42
N ILE A 60 16.24 -8.68 -7.17
CA ILE A 60 15.93 -7.32 -6.71
C ILE A 60 14.76 -7.35 -5.71
N VAL A 61 13.73 -8.14 -6.03
CA VAL A 61 12.62 -8.46 -5.14
C VAL A 61 13.04 -9.63 -4.24
N HIS A 62 13.08 -9.40 -2.94
CA HIS A 62 13.40 -10.40 -1.94
C HIS A 62 12.21 -11.34 -1.70
N SER A 63 11.03 -10.75 -1.53
CA SER A 63 9.78 -11.47 -1.33
C SER A 63 8.60 -10.62 -1.76
N TYR A 64 7.46 -11.28 -1.97
CA TYR A 64 6.23 -10.61 -2.32
C TYR A 64 5.05 -11.31 -1.65
N LYS A 65 4.01 -10.53 -1.36
CA LYS A 65 2.76 -11.01 -0.77
C LYS A 65 1.59 -10.42 -1.55
N SER A 66 0.49 -11.15 -1.63
CA SER A 66 -0.79 -10.60 -2.04
C SER A 66 -1.81 -10.75 -0.92
N ARG A 67 -2.79 -9.85 -0.88
CA ARG A 67 -3.91 -9.89 0.05
C ARG A 67 -5.15 -9.40 -0.67
N LEU A 68 -6.11 -10.30 -0.83
CA LEU A 68 -7.47 -9.93 -1.16
C LEU A 68 -8.25 -9.71 0.14
N LYS A 69 -8.96 -8.59 0.24
CA LYS A 69 -9.74 -8.27 1.44
C LYS A 69 -10.85 -9.31 1.65
N ASP A 70 -11.16 -9.62 2.89
CA ASP A 70 -12.31 -10.43 3.25
C ASP A 70 -13.51 -9.56 3.64
N ARG A 71 -14.67 -10.21 3.68
CA ARG A 71 -15.98 -9.58 3.91
C ARG A 71 -16.04 -8.90 5.28
N GLU A 72 -15.42 -9.48 6.31
CA GLU A 72 -15.45 -8.95 7.69
C GLU A 72 -14.57 -7.70 7.84
N HIS A 73 -13.35 -7.75 7.29
CA HIS A 73 -12.48 -6.58 7.25
C HIS A 73 -13.05 -5.46 6.39
N LEU A 74 -13.74 -5.78 5.29
CA LEU A 74 -14.45 -4.76 4.51
C LEU A 74 -15.59 -4.13 5.34
N ARG A 75 -16.42 -4.93 6.01
CA ARG A 75 -17.50 -4.43 6.89
C ARG A 75 -16.96 -3.48 7.97
N SER A 76 -15.90 -3.89 8.66
CA SER A 76 -15.23 -3.03 9.67
C SER A 76 -14.73 -1.72 9.06
N LYS A 77 -14.23 -1.76 7.81
CA LYS A 77 -13.78 -0.56 7.09
C LYS A 77 -14.94 0.35 6.66
N LEU A 78 -16.08 -0.21 6.26
CA LEU A 78 -17.29 0.55 5.92
C LEU A 78 -17.83 1.29 7.16
N ALA A 79 -17.95 0.58 8.28
CA ALA A 79 -18.38 1.16 9.56
C ALA A 79 -17.46 2.30 10.00
N ARG A 80 -16.13 2.10 9.92
CA ARG A 80 -15.15 3.15 10.26
C ARG A 80 -15.25 4.36 9.34
N LYS A 81 -15.30 4.17 8.02
CA LYS A 81 -15.44 5.27 7.05
C LYS A 81 -16.72 6.07 7.29
N ARG A 82 -17.81 5.40 7.66
CA ARG A 82 -19.07 6.05 8.03
C ARG A 82 -18.94 6.88 9.30
N ALA A 83 -18.31 6.36 10.36
CA ALA A 83 -18.03 7.11 11.58
C ALA A 83 -17.14 8.35 11.32
N GLU A 84 -16.28 8.29 10.31
CA GLU A 84 -15.46 9.41 9.82
C GLU A 84 -16.23 10.39 8.90
N GLY A 85 -17.56 10.28 8.79
CA GLY A 85 -18.41 11.13 7.94
C GLY A 85 -18.29 10.83 6.43
N ARG A 86 -17.76 9.67 6.07
CA ARG A 86 -17.47 9.26 4.68
C ARG A 86 -18.13 7.91 4.37
N PRO A 87 -19.46 7.74 4.49
CA PRO A 87 -20.15 6.49 4.18
C PRO A 87 -19.86 6.06 2.74
N VAL A 88 -19.74 4.76 2.47
CA VAL A 88 -19.51 4.19 1.13
C VAL A 88 -20.76 3.45 0.72
N ALA A 89 -21.23 3.67 -0.50
CA ALA A 89 -22.40 3.04 -1.07
C ALA A 89 -21.96 1.90 -2.03
N PRO A 90 -22.85 0.95 -2.38
CA PRO A 90 -22.53 -0.14 -3.29
C PRO A 90 -21.94 0.33 -4.63
N ASP A 91 -22.48 1.43 -5.17
CA ASP A 91 -22.11 1.97 -6.48
C ASP A 91 -20.74 2.68 -6.49
N ASP A 92 -20.30 3.23 -5.35
CA ASP A 92 -19.02 3.94 -5.25
C ASP A 92 -17.91 3.13 -4.54
N LEU A 93 -18.20 1.89 -4.15
CA LEU A 93 -17.30 0.97 -3.46
C LEU A 93 -15.92 0.89 -4.11
N PHE A 94 -15.86 0.52 -5.39
CA PHE A 94 -14.62 0.26 -6.12
C PHE A 94 -13.79 1.52 -6.43
N ARG A 95 -14.41 2.69 -6.29
CA ARG A 95 -13.75 3.99 -6.41
C ARG A 95 -13.20 4.47 -5.07
N ARG A 96 -13.88 4.15 -3.96
CA ARG A 96 -13.56 4.69 -2.62
C ARG A 96 -12.82 3.73 -1.70
N VAL A 97 -12.74 2.47 -2.07
CA VAL A 97 -11.97 1.45 -1.38
C VAL A 97 -11.02 0.83 -2.40
N THR A 98 -9.80 1.37 -2.44
CA THR A 98 -8.76 1.04 -3.42
C THR A 98 -7.89 -0.15 -3.02
N ASP A 99 -7.91 -0.51 -1.73
CA ASP A 99 -7.15 -1.60 -1.11
C ASP A 99 -8.00 -2.89 -0.94
N LEU A 100 -8.91 -3.15 -1.89
CA LEU A 100 -9.65 -4.41 -1.93
C LEU A 100 -8.74 -5.56 -2.38
N ALA A 101 -7.89 -5.30 -3.37
CA ALA A 101 -6.78 -6.15 -3.78
C ALA A 101 -5.47 -5.40 -3.51
N GLY A 102 -4.53 -6.07 -2.84
CA GLY A 102 -3.25 -5.49 -2.45
C GLY A 102 -2.09 -6.42 -2.78
N VAL A 103 -1.02 -5.85 -3.32
CA VAL A 103 0.27 -6.51 -3.56
C VAL A 103 1.34 -5.78 -2.76
N ARG A 104 2.19 -6.53 -2.07
CA ARG A 104 3.40 -6.00 -1.45
C ARG A 104 4.62 -6.58 -2.14
N ILE A 105 5.48 -5.70 -2.65
CA ILE A 105 6.78 -6.04 -3.22
C ILE A 105 7.85 -5.59 -2.23
N ILE A 106 8.60 -6.56 -1.71
CA ILE A 106 9.58 -6.36 -0.65
C ILE A 106 10.97 -6.51 -1.24
N HIS A 107 11.80 -5.48 -1.12
CA HIS A 107 13.21 -5.46 -1.53
C HIS A 107 14.13 -5.24 -0.33
N LEU A 108 15.44 -5.39 -0.51
CA LEU A 108 16.42 -5.20 0.57
C LEU A 108 16.93 -3.76 0.63
N PHE A 109 17.49 -3.28 -0.47
CA PHE A 109 18.15 -1.97 -0.56
C PHE A 109 17.20 -0.92 -1.15
N GLN A 110 17.24 0.32 -0.70
CA GLN A 110 16.35 1.38 -1.18
C GLN A 110 16.52 1.65 -2.69
N GLU A 111 17.75 1.55 -3.19
CA GLU A 111 18.08 1.77 -4.61
C GLU A 111 17.38 0.78 -5.58
N HIS A 112 17.04 -0.42 -5.09
CA HIS A 112 16.28 -1.44 -5.84
C HIS A 112 14.88 -0.98 -6.25
N PHE A 113 14.35 0.05 -5.57
CA PHE A 113 13.09 0.67 -5.94
C PHE A 113 13.08 1.16 -7.40
N SER A 114 14.21 1.69 -7.89
CA SER A 114 14.28 2.29 -9.23
C SER A 114 13.98 1.30 -10.36
N GLN A 115 14.38 0.03 -10.19
CA GLN A 115 14.10 -1.04 -11.15
C GLN A 115 12.63 -1.46 -11.09
N ILE A 116 12.03 -1.49 -9.90
CA ILE A 116 10.62 -1.84 -9.70
C ILE A 116 9.71 -0.74 -10.29
N ASP A 117 9.99 0.53 -9.99
CA ASP A 117 9.28 1.70 -10.55
C ASP A 117 9.34 1.68 -12.09
N ARG A 118 10.51 1.41 -12.67
CA ARG A 118 10.68 1.31 -14.12
C ARG A 118 9.74 0.29 -14.76
N LEU A 119 9.59 -0.90 -14.17
CA LEU A 119 8.70 -1.93 -14.72
C LEU A 119 7.23 -1.55 -14.62
N ILE A 120 6.81 -0.99 -13.47
CA ILE A 120 5.44 -0.50 -13.29
C ILE A 120 5.13 0.58 -14.34
N ARG A 121 6.03 1.55 -14.51
CA ARG A 121 5.87 2.61 -15.51
C ARG A 121 5.91 2.09 -16.94
N GLY A 122 6.73 1.08 -17.22
CA GLY A 122 6.75 0.42 -18.53
C GLY A 122 5.38 -0.14 -18.91
N LYS A 123 4.69 -0.79 -17.97
CA LYS A 123 3.32 -1.27 -18.15
C LYS A 123 2.29 -0.15 -18.35
N VAL A 124 2.47 0.96 -17.64
CA VAL A 124 1.62 2.15 -17.82
C VAL A 124 1.81 2.78 -19.19
N VAL A 125 3.06 2.94 -19.64
CA VAL A 125 3.39 3.49 -20.97
C VAL A 125 2.90 2.58 -22.10
N ALA A 126 2.97 1.26 -21.92
CA ALA A 126 2.45 0.28 -22.87
C ALA A 126 0.91 0.26 -22.96
N GLY A 127 0.21 0.92 -22.02
CA GLY A 127 -1.24 0.94 -21.96
C GLY A 127 -1.86 -0.32 -21.34
N ASP A 128 -1.03 -1.21 -20.76
CA ASP A 128 -1.50 -2.41 -20.06
C ASP A 128 -2.14 -2.05 -18.71
N TRP A 129 -1.63 -0.99 -18.07
CA TRP A 129 -2.12 -0.44 -16.81
C TRP A 129 -2.32 1.06 -16.89
N VAL A 130 -3.10 1.59 -15.96
CA VAL A 130 -3.21 3.02 -15.67
C VAL A 130 -3.05 3.26 -14.18
N LEU A 131 -2.50 4.41 -13.83
CA LEU A 131 -2.46 4.89 -12.44
C LEU A 131 -3.77 5.62 -12.13
N ASP A 132 -4.50 5.18 -11.10
CA ASP A 132 -5.72 5.85 -10.63
C ASP A 132 -5.41 7.25 -10.08
N GLU A 133 -4.26 7.38 -9.43
CA GLU A 133 -3.69 8.62 -8.93
C GLU A 133 -2.17 8.58 -9.04
N ARG A 134 -1.51 9.73 -8.90
CA ARG A 134 -0.05 9.80 -8.87
C ARG A 134 0.47 8.94 -7.71
N ALA A 135 1.39 8.03 -8.02
CA ALA A 135 2.00 7.16 -7.02
C ALA A 135 2.62 7.98 -5.87
N THR A 136 2.46 7.51 -4.64
CA THR A 136 2.78 8.29 -3.45
C THR A 136 3.83 7.57 -2.61
N ALA A 137 4.93 8.25 -2.32
CA ALA A 137 5.94 7.82 -1.37
C ALA A 137 5.62 8.42 0.00
N TYR A 138 5.22 7.58 0.94
CA TYR A 138 5.13 7.94 2.35
C TYR A 138 6.48 7.68 3.00
N THR A 139 6.97 8.62 3.81
CA THR A 139 8.18 8.42 4.59
C THR A 139 8.17 9.32 5.81
N TRP A 140 8.91 8.98 6.85
CA TRP A 140 9.24 9.90 7.96
C TRP A 140 10.70 10.39 7.86
N ASP A 141 11.50 9.74 7.02
CA ASP A 141 12.93 9.98 6.87
C ASP A 141 13.19 11.01 5.75
N PRO A 142 13.85 12.15 6.06
CA PRO A 142 14.26 13.13 5.06
C PRO A 142 15.16 12.55 3.95
N GLU A 143 16.08 11.63 4.25
CA GLU A 143 17.00 11.07 3.24
C GLU A 143 16.22 10.22 2.22
N ALA A 144 15.26 9.43 2.69
CA ALA A 144 14.33 8.72 1.82
C ALA A 144 13.43 9.68 1.04
N ALA A 145 13.00 10.79 1.64
CA ALA A 145 12.21 11.80 0.96
C ALA A 145 12.98 12.43 -0.22
N ASP A 146 14.26 12.75 -0.02
CA ASP A 146 15.14 13.28 -1.06
C ASP A 146 15.36 12.26 -2.19
N TYR A 147 15.60 11.00 -1.83
CA TYR A 147 15.72 9.91 -2.80
C TYR A 147 14.45 9.74 -3.63
N PHE A 148 13.28 9.65 -3.01
CA PHE A 148 12.01 9.49 -3.72
C PHE A 148 11.61 10.75 -4.50
N GLY A 149 12.08 11.93 -4.09
CA GLY A 149 11.89 13.20 -4.81
C GLY A 149 12.54 13.24 -6.20
N ALA A 150 13.48 12.33 -6.49
CA ALA A 150 14.06 12.17 -7.82
C ALA A 150 13.16 11.41 -8.80
N PHE A 151 12.04 10.84 -8.34
CA PHE A 151 11.09 10.09 -9.15
C PHE A 151 9.80 10.88 -9.35
N ASP A 152 8.99 10.49 -10.33
CA ASP A 152 7.67 11.07 -10.54
C ASP A 152 6.65 10.51 -9.51
N LEU A 153 6.79 10.95 -8.27
CA LEU A 153 5.99 10.55 -7.12
C LEU A 153 5.49 11.77 -6.35
N SER A 154 4.37 11.61 -5.65
CA SER A 154 4.00 12.51 -4.55
C SER A 154 4.75 12.07 -3.30
N VAL A 155 5.65 12.90 -2.77
CA VAL A 155 6.39 12.59 -1.53
C VAL A 155 5.67 13.22 -0.34
N VAL A 156 5.22 12.39 0.60
CA VAL A 156 4.45 12.82 1.78
C VAL A 156 5.18 12.40 3.04
N GLN A 157 5.69 13.40 3.77
CA GLN A 157 6.30 13.15 5.07
C GLN A 157 5.21 12.93 6.13
N LYS A 158 5.25 11.77 6.80
CA LYS A 158 4.33 11.44 7.90
C LYS A 158 5.05 11.50 9.24
N PRO A 159 4.36 11.95 10.31
CA PRO A 159 4.92 11.92 11.67
C PRO A 159 5.00 10.48 12.22
N THR A 160 4.18 9.57 11.68
CA THR A 160 4.30 8.14 11.93
C THR A 160 5.53 7.61 11.20
N SER A 161 6.29 6.70 11.82
CA SER A 161 7.51 6.10 11.25
C SER A 161 7.27 5.15 10.06
N TYR A 162 6.18 5.36 9.34
CA TYR A 162 5.74 4.57 8.21
C TYR A 162 6.42 5.04 6.93
N THR A 163 7.12 4.12 6.27
CA THR A 163 7.70 4.33 4.95
C THR A 163 7.20 3.26 3.97
N SER A 164 6.71 3.69 2.81
CA SER A 164 6.28 2.82 1.71
C SER A 164 5.91 3.65 0.47
N VAL A 165 6.20 3.14 -0.73
CA VAL A 165 5.70 3.70 -1.99
C VAL A 165 4.45 2.96 -2.45
N HIS A 166 3.38 3.70 -2.75
CA HIS A 166 2.06 3.18 -3.10
C HIS A 166 1.70 3.52 -4.55
N TYR A 167 1.28 2.51 -5.30
CA TYR A 167 0.69 2.65 -6.63
C TYR A 167 -0.74 2.12 -6.60
N LEU A 168 -1.66 2.83 -7.27
CA LEU A 168 -3.01 2.34 -7.52
C LEU A 168 -3.13 1.97 -8.99
N LEU A 169 -3.03 0.66 -9.28
CA LEU A 169 -3.05 0.16 -10.65
C LEU A 169 -4.46 -0.26 -11.04
N ARG A 170 -4.88 0.11 -12.26
CA ARG A 170 -6.07 -0.41 -12.93
C ARG A 170 -5.70 -0.94 -14.32
N PRO A 171 -6.41 -1.92 -14.90
CA PRO A 171 -6.17 -2.34 -16.28
C PRO A 171 -6.63 -1.29 -17.32
N ARG A 172 -7.58 -0.43 -16.95
CA ARG A 172 -8.11 0.68 -17.74
C ARG A 172 -8.75 1.72 -16.81
N ALA A 173 -8.86 2.97 -17.26
CA ALA A 173 -9.29 4.10 -16.43
C ALA A 173 -10.71 3.95 -15.85
N ASP A 174 -11.61 3.31 -16.59
CA ASP A 174 -12.99 3.06 -16.17
C ASP A 174 -13.21 1.68 -15.55
N SER A 175 -12.13 0.92 -15.31
CA SER A 175 -12.22 -0.39 -14.67
C SER A 175 -12.57 -0.26 -13.19
N PRO A 176 -13.52 -1.05 -12.66
CA PRO A 176 -13.73 -1.16 -11.23
C PRO A 176 -12.57 -1.89 -10.51
N LEU A 177 -11.74 -2.63 -11.25
CA LEU A 177 -10.59 -3.33 -10.68
C LEU A 177 -9.49 -2.33 -10.33
N CYS A 178 -9.09 -2.32 -9.06
CA CYS A 178 -7.97 -1.57 -8.52
C CYS A 178 -7.10 -2.51 -7.69
N CYS A 179 -5.80 -2.50 -7.96
CA CYS A 179 -4.80 -3.20 -7.17
C CYS A 179 -3.86 -2.16 -6.55
N GLU A 180 -3.84 -2.08 -5.22
CA GLU A 180 -2.87 -1.27 -4.49
C GLU A 180 -1.54 -2.04 -4.42
N VAL A 181 -0.50 -1.52 -5.07
CA VAL A 181 0.86 -2.07 -4.97
C VAL A 181 1.67 -1.23 -3.99
N GLN A 182 2.19 -1.88 -2.96
CA GLN A 182 3.06 -1.29 -1.97
C GLN A 182 4.48 -1.80 -2.16
N VAL A 183 5.41 -0.91 -2.44
CA VAL A 183 6.84 -1.22 -2.59
C VAL A 183 7.55 -0.76 -1.31
N ARG A 184 8.27 -1.68 -0.67
CA ARG A 184 8.90 -1.47 0.64
C ARG A 184 10.20 -2.23 0.79
N THR A 185 11.06 -1.75 1.69
CA THR A 185 12.18 -2.55 2.17
C THR A 185 11.72 -3.63 3.16
N LEU A 186 12.52 -4.68 3.36
CA LEU A 186 12.25 -5.71 4.37
C LEU A 186 12.18 -5.12 5.78
N PHE A 187 13.00 -4.11 6.07
CA PHE A 187 12.98 -3.39 7.34
C PHE A 187 11.64 -2.65 7.56
N GLU A 188 11.13 -1.99 6.52
CA GLU A 188 9.82 -1.34 6.55
C GLU A 188 8.66 -2.33 6.73
N GLU A 189 8.75 -3.51 6.10
CA GLU A 189 7.77 -4.58 6.28
C GLU A 189 7.78 -5.12 7.72
N ILE A 190 8.96 -5.31 8.33
CA ILE A 190 9.09 -5.75 9.73
C ILE A 190 8.37 -4.78 10.66
N TRP A 191 8.67 -3.49 10.57
CA TRP A 191 7.99 -2.50 11.40
C TRP A 191 6.50 -2.41 11.09
N GLY A 192 6.13 -2.41 9.81
CA GLY A 192 4.74 -2.32 9.37
C GLY A 192 3.86 -3.48 9.87
N GLU A 193 4.36 -4.71 9.84
CA GLU A 193 3.62 -5.88 10.34
C GLU A 193 3.52 -5.87 11.87
N VAL A 194 4.59 -5.50 12.59
CA VAL A 194 4.56 -5.40 14.06
C VAL A 194 3.60 -4.31 14.53
N ASP A 195 3.69 -3.11 13.94
CA ASP A 195 2.78 -2.00 14.27
C ASP A 195 1.33 -2.37 13.95
N HIS A 196 1.07 -2.95 12.78
CA HIS A 196 -0.27 -3.39 12.40
C HIS A 196 -0.82 -4.46 13.34
N GLN A 197 -0.03 -5.48 13.70
CA GLN A 197 -0.48 -6.55 14.61
C GLN A 197 -0.85 -6.03 16.00
N ILE A 198 -0.17 -4.99 16.49
CA ILE A 198 -0.39 -4.45 17.83
C ILE A 198 -1.47 -3.37 17.85
N ASN A 199 -1.50 -2.50 16.83
CA ASN A 199 -2.32 -1.29 16.84
C ASN A 199 -3.56 -1.36 15.96
N TYR A 200 -3.74 -2.42 15.18
CA TYR A 200 -4.94 -2.61 14.35
C TYR A 200 -5.86 -3.70 14.93
N PRO A 201 -7.20 -3.47 14.94
CA PRO A 201 -7.91 -2.26 14.52
C PRO A 201 -7.95 -1.18 15.61
N VAL A 202 -7.63 -1.53 16.85
CA VAL A 202 -7.63 -0.61 18.00
C VAL A 202 -6.21 -0.45 18.51
N PRO A 203 -5.68 0.79 18.59
CA PRO A 203 -4.34 1.04 19.10
C PRO A 203 -4.14 0.53 20.53
N THR A 204 -2.92 0.08 20.83
CA THR A 204 -2.57 -0.33 22.19
C THR A 204 -2.72 0.82 23.17
N LYS A 205 -3.31 0.54 24.33
CA LYS A 205 -3.41 1.51 25.45
C LYS A 205 -2.16 1.52 26.33
N SER A 206 -1.25 0.56 26.13
CA SER A 206 -0.02 0.45 26.91
C SER A 206 1.03 1.44 26.41
N LEU A 207 1.33 2.46 27.23
CA LEU A 207 2.38 3.42 26.93
C LEU A 207 3.73 2.74 26.69
N ALA A 208 4.08 1.76 27.54
CA ALA A 208 5.33 1.01 27.39
C ALA A 208 5.43 0.32 26.02
N CYS A 209 4.34 -0.34 25.58
CA CYS A 209 4.29 -0.99 24.27
C CYS A 209 4.42 0.03 23.13
N GLY A 210 3.69 1.14 23.21
CA GLY A 210 3.78 2.23 22.24
C GLY A 210 5.19 2.81 22.11
N GLU A 211 5.90 2.99 23.22
CA GLU A 211 7.30 3.44 23.19
C GLU A 211 8.24 2.39 22.58
N GLN A 212 8.04 1.09 22.84
CA GLN A 212 8.86 0.06 22.20
C GLN A 212 8.65 0.01 20.67
N ILE A 213 7.43 0.22 20.18
CA ILE A 213 7.16 0.30 18.73
C ILE A 213 7.87 1.49 18.09
N LYS A 214 7.92 2.64 18.79
CA LYS A 214 8.70 3.81 18.34
C LYS A 214 10.20 3.55 18.35
N VAL A 215 10.71 2.80 19.32
CA VAL A 215 12.13 2.39 19.33
C VAL A 215 12.43 1.46 18.16
N LEU A 216 11.58 0.46 17.92
CA LEU A 216 11.69 -0.45 16.78
C LEU A 216 11.74 0.32 15.46
N SER A 217 10.91 1.36 15.31
CA SER A 217 10.88 2.16 14.08
C SER A 217 12.21 2.87 13.81
N LYS A 218 12.87 3.37 14.87
CA LYS A 218 14.18 4.01 14.76
C LYS A 218 15.27 3.00 14.39
N LEU A 219 15.22 1.80 14.97
CA LEU A 219 16.15 0.71 14.62
C LEU A 219 15.98 0.27 13.16
N VAL A 220 14.75 0.19 12.70
CA VAL A 220 14.40 -0.11 11.31
C VAL A 220 14.95 0.96 10.35
N GLY A 221 14.78 2.24 10.66
CA GLY A 221 15.38 3.32 9.87
C GLY A 221 16.91 3.25 9.84
N ALA A 222 17.55 3.10 11.00
CA ALA A 222 19.01 2.96 11.09
C ALA A 222 19.53 1.73 10.34
N GLY A 223 18.83 0.60 10.46
CA GLY A 223 19.14 -0.65 9.76
C GLY A 223 19.05 -0.50 8.24
N SER A 224 18.00 0.18 7.74
CA SER A 224 17.84 0.46 6.31
C SER A 224 19.02 1.28 5.76
N ARG A 225 19.40 2.37 6.44
CA ARG A 225 20.53 3.20 6.01
C ARG A 225 21.87 2.46 6.06
N LEU A 226 22.09 1.64 7.09
CA LEU A 226 23.30 0.81 7.17
C LEU A 226 23.36 -0.18 6.01
N LEU A 227 22.23 -0.81 5.68
CA LEU A 227 22.13 -1.77 4.58
C LEU A 227 22.44 -1.11 3.23
N ASP A 228 21.91 0.09 2.98
CA ASP A 228 22.22 0.87 1.78
C ASP A 228 23.70 1.29 1.73
N SER A 229 24.28 1.68 2.86
CA SER A 229 25.71 1.99 2.95
C SER A 229 26.59 0.77 2.64
N LEU A 230 26.27 -0.39 3.23
CA LEU A 230 26.95 -1.66 2.94
C LEU A 230 26.86 -2.02 1.46
N HIS A 231 25.71 -1.79 0.83
CA HIS A 231 25.53 -2.03 -0.59
C HIS A 231 26.48 -1.17 -1.42
N ARG A 232 26.46 0.16 -1.19
CA ARG A 232 27.32 1.11 -1.92
C ARG A 232 28.80 0.77 -1.77
N VAL A 233 29.27 0.49 -0.56
CA VAL A 233 30.67 0.12 -0.31
C VAL A 233 31.04 -1.18 -1.02
N HIS A 234 30.17 -2.19 -0.98
CA HIS A 234 30.41 -3.45 -1.66
C HIS A 234 30.47 -3.28 -3.19
N GLN A 235 29.56 -2.52 -3.79
CA GLN A 235 29.58 -2.27 -5.24
C GLN A 235 30.83 -1.48 -5.67
N SER A 236 31.26 -0.50 -4.90
CA SER A 236 32.51 0.23 -5.16
C SER A 236 33.72 -0.72 -5.13
N SER A 237 33.81 -1.62 -4.15
CA SER A 237 34.92 -2.58 -4.07
C SER A 237 35.00 -3.51 -5.28
N ILE A 238 33.86 -3.98 -5.80
CA ILE A 238 33.80 -4.82 -7.01
C ILE A 238 34.19 -4.03 -8.26
N SER A 239 33.77 -2.77 -8.35
CA SER A 239 34.07 -1.89 -9.49
C SER A 239 35.57 -1.57 -9.58
N GLU A 240 36.23 -1.39 -8.43
CA GLU A 240 37.69 -1.19 -8.37
C GLU A 240 38.48 -2.45 -8.76
N GLU A 241 37.99 -3.65 -8.40
CA GLU A 241 38.63 -4.92 -8.74
C GLU A 241 38.49 -5.32 -10.22
N THR A 242 37.46 -4.80 -10.90
CA THR A 242 37.15 -5.09 -12.31
C THR A 242 37.63 -4.02 -13.30
N ALA A 243 38.20 -2.91 -12.83
CA ALA A 243 38.74 -1.86 -13.69
C ALA A 243 40.02 -2.37 -14.42
N PRO A 244 40.13 -2.19 -15.76
CA PRO A 244 41.33 -2.58 -16.49
C PRO A 244 42.53 -1.76 -16.01
N ARG A 245 43.62 -2.45 -15.65
CA ARG A 245 44.91 -1.84 -15.29
C ARG A 245 45.60 -1.21 -16.49
#